data_AF-A0A376VXS6-F1
#
_entry.id   AF-A0A376VXS6-F1
#
_cell.length_a   1.000
_cell.length_b   1.000
_cell.length_c   1.000
_cell.angle_alpha   90.00
_cell.angle_beta   90.00
_cell.angle_gamma   90.00
#
_symmetry.space_group_name_H-M   'P 1'
#
loop_
_entity.id
_entity.type
_entity.pdbx_description
1 polymer ?
#
loop_
_entity_poly.entity_id
_entity_poly.type
_entity_poly.pdbx_seq_one_letter_code
_entity_poly.pdbx_strand_id
1 'polypeptide(L)'
;MLRWSEVNEMLQSGLVEFHVHTHTHTRWDKKLTSREEQCKHLRQDLLSGREYLKKMTGKCSKHLCWPEGYYNKDYIQIAEELGFHYFIYNRKKNECSC
;
A
#
# COMPACT_ATOMS: atom_id res chain seq x y z
N MET A 1 -0.40 12.15 11.67
CA MET A 1 -0.21 12.45 10.23
C MET A 1 0.87 13.51 10.13
N LEU A 2 1.86 13.31 9.27
CA LEU A 2 2.88 14.30 8.95
C LEU A 2 2.35 15.30 7.92
N ARG A 3 2.84 16.54 7.97
CA ARG A 3 2.61 17.56 6.93
C ARG A 3 3.57 17.34 5.76
N TRP A 4 3.20 17.80 4.58
CA TRP A 4 4.05 17.67 3.38
C TRP A 4 5.38 18.41 3.50
N SER A 5 5.45 19.51 4.25
CA SER A 5 6.72 20.18 4.56
C SER A 5 7.68 19.27 5.33
N GLU A 6 7.17 18.51 6.31
CA GLU A 6 7.95 17.57 7.12
C GLU A 6 8.39 16.36 6.29
N VAL A 7 7.49 15.82 5.46
CA VAL A 7 7.82 14.74 4.51
C VAL A 7 8.93 15.18 3.55
N ASN A 8 8.85 16.40 3.01
CA ASN A 8 9.85 16.92 2.09
C ASN A 8 11.20 17.14 2.76
N GLU A 9 11.22 17.65 4.00
CA GLU A 9 12.46 17.78 4.78
C GLU A 9 13.13 16.41 5.00
N MET A 10 12.34 15.41 5.40
CA MET A 10 12.83 14.04 5.59
C MET A 10 13.33 13.42 4.28
N LEU A 11 12.64 13.64 3.16
CA LEU A 11 13.08 13.19 1.83
C LEU A 11 14.40 13.84 1.41
N GLN A 12 14.55 15.15 1.62
CA GLN A 12 15.76 15.90 1.25
C GLN A 12 16.97 15.52 2.09
N SER A 13 16.76 15.06 3.32
CA SER A 13 17.84 14.54 4.17
C SER A 13 18.56 13.32 3.59
N GLY A 14 17.89 12.57 2.70
CA GLY A 14 18.39 11.31 2.15
C GLY A 14 18.37 10.12 3.12
N LEU A 15 17.90 10.30 4.36
CA LEU A 15 17.88 9.26 5.40
C LEU A 15 16.58 8.45 5.43
N VAL A 16 15.49 8.97 4.84
CA VAL A 16 14.15 8.40 4.95
C VAL A 16 13.52 8.20 3.58
N GLU A 17 12.87 7.04 3.42
CA GLU A 17 12.04 6.73 2.26
C GLU A 17 10.56 6.67 2.64
N PHE A 18 9.69 7.06 1.70
CA PHE A 18 8.25 6.98 1.84
C PHE A 18 7.67 6.00 0.82
N HIS A 19 6.79 5.12 1.28
CA HIS A 19 6.20 4.04 0.50
C HIS A 19 4.67 4.04 0.64
N VAL A 20 3.99 3.40 -0.31
CA VAL A 20 2.53 3.32 -0.32
C VAL A 20 2.06 2.47 0.86
N HIS A 21 1.09 2.96 1.62
CA HIS A 21 0.43 2.23 2.71
C HIS A 21 -1.07 2.06 2.43
N THR A 22 -1.42 1.79 1.16
CA THR A 22 -2.75 2.07 0.57
C THR A 22 -3.09 3.57 0.59
N HIS A 23 -4.23 3.97 0.04
CA HIS A 23 -4.68 5.37 0.02
C HIS A 23 -5.67 5.69 1.14
N THR A 24 -6.65 4.81 1.36
CA THR A 24 -7.72 5.05 2.35
C THR A 24 -7.61 4.19 3.61
N HIS A 25 -6.69 3.22 3.65
CA HIS A 25 -6.61 2.19 4.70
C HIS A 25 -7.91 1.37 4.86
N THR A 26 -8.76 1.34 3.84
CA THR A 26 -10.05 0.66 3.92
C THR A 26 -9.88 -0.87 3.92
N ARG A 27 -10.48 -1.51 4.93
CA ARG A 27 -10.70 -2.97 4.97
C ARG A 27 -11.85 -3.37 4.04
N TRP A 28 -11.57 -3.48 2.73
CA TRP A 28 -12.57 -3.79 1.71
C TRP A 28 -13.25 -5.14 1.96
N ASP A 29 -12.53 -6.11 2.52
CA ASP A 29 -13.05 -7.41 2.97
C ASP A 29 -14.14 -7.31 4.04
N LYS A 30 -14.11 -6.25 4.86
CA LYS A 30 -15.14 -5.97 5.89
C LYS A 30 -16.29 -5.11 5.36
N LYS A 31 -16.07 -4.34 4.31
CA LYS A 31 -17.08 -3.41 3.75
C LYS A 31 -17.91 -4.02 2.64
N LEU A 32 -17.35 -4.97 1.90
CA LEU A 32 -17.95 -5.53 0.70
C LEU A 32 -17.96 -7.05 0.79
N THR A 33 -19.07 -7.67 0.39
CA THR A 33 -19.19 -9.14 0.42
C THR A 33 -18.60 -9.79 -0.85
N SER A 34 -18.73 -9.13 -2.01
CA SER A 34 -18.23 -9.66 -3.28
C SER A 34 -16.71 -9.52 -3.39
N ARG A 35 -16.02 -10.63 -3.71
CA ARG A 35 -14.58 -10.64 -3.94
C ARG A 35 -14.16 -9.74 -5.12
N GLU A 36 -14.95 -9.73 -6.18
CA GLU A 36 -14.69 -8.92 -7.38
C GLU A 36 -14.72 -7.43 -7.05
N GLU A 37 -15.74 -6.98 -6.32
CA GLU A 37 -15.85 -5.57 -5.93
C GLU A 37 -14.75 -5.18 -4.94
N GLN A 38 -14.40 -6.07 -4.00
CA GLN A 38 -13.23 -5.85 -3.13
C GLN A 38 -11.95 -5.61 -3.94
N CYS A 39 -11.69 -6.46 -4.93
CA CYS A 39 -10.51 -6.38 -5.79
C CYS A 39 -10.50 -5.10 -6.64
N LYS A 40 -11.64 -4.73 -7.23
CA LYS A 40 -11.80 -3.49 -8.01
C LYS A 40 -11.52 -2.25 -7.16
N HIS A 41 -12.12 -2.18 -5.97
CA HIS A 41 -11.91 -1.07 -5.06
C HIS A 41 -10.47 -1.00 -4.54
N LEU A 42 -9.85 -2.14 -4.21
CA LEU A 42 -8.45 -2.17 -3.82
C LEU A 42 -7.54 -1.70 -4.95
N ARG A 43 -7.76 -2.15 -6.19
CA ARG A 43 -6.96 -1.73 -7.34
C ARG A 43 -6.98 -0.22 -7.50
N GLN A 44 -8.17 0.39 -7.41
CA GLN A 44 -8.32 1.84 -7.49
C GLN A 44 -7.62 2.54 -6.32
N ASP A 45 -7.72 1.99 -5.12
CA ASP A 45 -7.09 2.55 -3.92
C ASP A 45 -5.55 2.55 -4.03
N LEU A 46 -4.96 1.44 -4.49
CA LEU A 46 -3.51 1.33 -4.72
C LEU A 46 -3.03 2.27 -5.83
N LEU A 47 -3.79 2.41 -6.92
CA LEU A 47 -3.50 3.37 -7.99
C LEU A 47 -3.53 4.81 -7.49
N SER A 48 -4.59 5.21 -6.77
CA SER A 48 -4.70 6.54 -6.18
C SER A 48 -3.55 6.83 -5.21
N GLY A 49 -3.19 5.86 -4.36
CA GLY A 49 -2.09 5.99 -3.41
C GLY A 49 -0.75 6.22 -4.10
N ARG A 50 -0.49 5.47 -5.18
CA ARG A 50 0.71 5.65 -6.00
C ARG A 50 0.77 7.02 -6.66
N GLU A 51 -0.29 7.41 -7.37
CA GLU A 51 -0.30 8.68 -8.09
C GLU A 51 -0.18 9.86 -7.12
N TYR A 52 -0.82 9.78 -5.96
CA TYR A 52 -0.71 10.79 -4.93
C TYR A 52 0.70 10.87 -4.35
N LEU A 53 1.32 9.73 -4.01
CA LEU A 53 2.70 9.71 -3.49
C LEU A 53 3.69 10.25 -4.53
N LYS A 54 3.54 9.85 -5.80
CA LYS A 54 4.37 10.32 -6.91
C LYS A 54 4.20 11.82 -7.13
N LYS A 55 2.97 12.34 -7.07
CA LYS A 55 2.69 13.78 -7.19
C LYS A 55 3.38 14.60 -6.09
N MET A 56 3.39 14.08 -4.86
CA MET A 56 3.89 14.85 -3.71
C MET A 56 5.39 14.70 -3.49
N THR A 57 5.99 13.56 -3.87
CA THR A 57 7.41 13.25 -3.57
C THR A 57 8.28 13.10 -4.83
N GLY A 58 7.68 13.18 -6.02
CA GLY A 58 8.34 12.99 -7.31
C GLY A 58 8.60 11.53 -7.69
N LYS A 59 8.47 10.58 -6.75
CA LYS A 59 8.74 9.15 -6.98
C LYS A 59 7.72 8.26 -6.28
N CYS A 60 7.58 7.04 -6.77
CA CYS A 60 6.92 5.96 -6.05
C CYS A 60 7.76 4.70 -6.21
N SER A 61 8.11 4.08 -5.08
CA SER A 61 8.88 2.84 -5.07
C SER A 61 8.01 1.63 -5.43
N LYS A 62 8.66 0.47 -5.55
CA LYS A 62 8.03 -0.85 -5.69
C LYS A 62 7.56 -1.45 -4.35
N HIS A 63 7.69 -0.73 -3.24
CA HIS A 63 7.27 -1.18 -1.91
C HIS A 63 5.82 -0.82 -1.61
N LEU A 64 5.11 -1.75 -0.98
CA LEU A 64 3.76 -1.60 -0.47
C LEU A 64 3.70 -2.13 0.97
N CYS A 65 3.24 -1.30 1.90
CA CYS A 65 2.96 -1.70 3.28
C CYS A 65 1.47 -1.95 3.44
N TRP A 66 1.06 -3.13 3.88
CA TRP A 66 -0.36 -3.45 4.07
C TRP A 66 -0.90 -2.89 5.39
N PRO A 67 -1.99 -2.09 5.38
CA PRO A 67 -2.69 -1.67 6.59
C PRO A 67 -3.06 -2.89 7.44
N GLU A 68 -2.77 -2.80 8.73
CA GLU A 68 -2.98 -3.89 9.70
C GLU A 68 -2.25 -5.21 9.36
N GLY A 69 -1.35 -5.19 8.36
CA GLY A 69 -0.72 -6.39 7.83
C GLY A 69 -1.67 -7.34 7.09
N TYR A 70 -2.89 -6.91 6.75
CA TYR A 70 -3.88 -7.76 6.10
C TYR A 70 -3.71 -7.77 4.58
N TYR A 71 -3.65 -8.96 4.00
CA TYR A 71 -3.68 -9.20 2.56
C TYR A 71 -4.29 -10.58 2.28
N ASN A 72 -4.57 -10.86 1.01
CA ASN A 72 -4.95 -12.18 0.51
C ASN A 72 -4.29 -12.39 -0.88
N LYS A 73 -4.46 -13.58 -1.47
CA LYS A 73 -3.81 -13.93 -2.75
C LYS A 73 -4.19 -12.98 -3.88
N ASP A 74 -5.47 -12.64 -4.00
CA ASP A 74 -5.96 -11.73 -5.04
C ASP A 74 -5.37 -10.33 -4.88
N TYR A 75 -5.23 -9.86 -3.63
CA TYR A 75 -4.67 -8.54 -3.32
C TYR A 75 -3.19 -8.46 -3.66
N ILE A 76 -2.44 -9.53 -3.42
CA ILE A 76 -1.04 -9.64 -3.82
C ILE A 76 -0.93 -9.60 -5.34
N GLN A 77 -1.72 -10.41 -6.06
CA GLN A 77 -1.70 -10.42 -7.52
C GLN A 77 -2.01 -9.04 -8.10
N ILE A 78 -3.02 -8.35 -7.58
CA ILE A 78 -3.35 -6.98 -8.01
C ILE A 78 -2.17 -6.04 -7.76
N ALA A 79 -1.53 -6.12 -6.59
CA ALA A 79 -0.40 -5.25 -6.27
C ALA A 79 0.80 -5.54 -7.19
N GLU A 80 1.07 -6.81 -7.51
CA GLU A 80 2.10 -7.23 -8.46
C GLU A 80 1.83 -6.77 -9.90
N GLU A 81 0.59 -6.90 -10.38
CA GLU A 81 0.16 -6.38 -11.68
C GLU A 81 0.32 -4.86 -11.77
N LEU A 82 0.12 -4.17 -10.65
CA LEU A 82 0.40 -2.74 -10.56
C LEU A 82 1.91 -2.47 -10.49
N GLY A 83 2.79 -3.44 -10.23
CA GLY A 83 4.24 -3.24 -10.18
C GLY A 83 4.80 -2.97 -8.77
N PHE A 84 4.07 -3.35 -7.73
CA PHE A 84 4.63 -3.51 -6.39
C PHE A 84 5.25 -4.91 -6.28
N HIS A 85 6.45 -5.00 -5.70
CA HIS A 85 7.21 -6.25 -5.61
C HIS A 85 7.74 -6.54 -4.20
N TYR A 86 7.68 -5.55 -3.31
CA TYR A 86 8.15 -5.70 -1.93
C TYR A 86 6.99 -5.40 -0.98
N PHE A 87 6.54 -6.44 -0.28
CA PHE A 87 5.39 -6.35 0.61
C PHE A 87 5.81 -6.34 2.07
N ILE A 88 5.39 -5.33 2.80
CA ILE A 88 5.60 -5.21 4.24
C ILE A 88 4.28 -5.53 4.93
N TYR A 89 4.30 -6.52 5.82
CA TYR A 89 3.14 -6.98 6.56
C TYR A 89 3.57 -7.44 7.97
N ASN A 90 2.60 -7.46 8.88
CA ASN A 90 2.81 -8.00 10.21
C ASN A 90 2.73 -9.52 10.16
N ARG A 91 3.87 -10.19 10.35
CA ARG A 91 3.87 -11.64 10.54
C ARG A 91 3.31 -11.95 11.93
N LYS A 92 2.08 -12.45 12.02
CA LYS A 92 1.65 -13.20 13.22
C LYS A 92 2.40 -14.53 13.19
N LYS A 93 3.01 -14.91 14.32
CA LYS A 93 3.91 -16.09 14.45
C LYS A 93 3.32 -17.45 14.00
N ASN A 94 2.03 -17.55 13.68
CA ASN A 94 1.31 -18.83 13.57
C ASN A 94 0.63 -19.14 12.22
N GLU A 95 0.84 -18.36 11.16
CA GLU A 95 0.14 -18.58 9.87
C GLU A 95 1.08 -18.53 8.65
N CYS A 96 2.22 -19.20 8.72
CA CYS A 96 2.99 -19.54 7.51
C CYS A 96 2.84 -21.03 7.21
N SER A 97 1.86 -21.37 6.39
CA SER A 97 1.94 -22.54 5.51
C SER A 97 2.40 -22.00 4.16
N CYS A 98 3.71 -22.06 3.92
CA CYS A 98 4.26 -21.94 2.58
C CYS A 98 3.78 -23.12 1.72
#